data_AF-Q8SPU0-F1
#
_entry.id   AF-Q8SPU0-F1
#
_cell.length_a   1.000
_cell.length_b   1.000
_cell.length_c   1.000
_cell.angle_alpha   90.00
_cell.angle_beta   90.00
_cell.angle_gamma   90.00
#
_symmetry.space_group_name_H-M   'P 1'
#
loop_
_entity.id
_entity.type
_entity.pdbx_description
1 polymer ?
#
loop_
_entity_poly.entity_id
_entity_poly.type
_entity_poly.pdbx_seq_one_letter_code
_entity_poly.pdbx_strand_id
1 'polypeptide(L)'
;VAQIIELVMTCILYVVVSGNLMYNSFPGLPVSQKSWSIIATAVLLPCAFLKNLKAVSKFSLLCTLAHFVINILVIAYCLSRARDWAWEKVKFYIDVKKFPISIGIIVFSYTSQIFLPSLEGNMQQPSEFHCMMNWTHIAACVLKGLFALVAYLTWADETKEVIT
;
A
#
# COMPACT_ATOMS: atom_id res chain seq x y z
N VAL A 1 12.46 -13.17 16.82
CA VAL A 1 11.23 -12.76 17.56
C VAL A 1 10.63 -11.48 16.99
N ALA A 2 11.37 -10.37 16.92
CA ALA A 2 10.86 -9.10 16.36
C ALA A 2 10.27 -9.20 14.94
N GLN A 3 10.98 -9.83 13.99
CA GLN A 3 10.48 -10.01 12.61
C GLN A 3 9.18 -10.84 12.52
N ILE A 4 9.02 -11.84 13.38
CA ILE A 4 7.81 -12.67 13.41
C ILE A 4 6.63 -11.84 13.91
N ILE A 5 6.84 -11.04 14.97
CA ILE A 5 5.83 -10.11 15.49
C ILE A 5 5.43 -9.10 14.41
N GLU A 6 6.41 -8.49 13.73
CA GLU A 6 6.19 -7.52 12.67
C GLU A 6 5.38 -8.11 11.50
N LEU A 7 5.72 -9.34 11.08
CA LEU A 7 4.98 -10.05 10.03
C LEU A 7 3.54 -10.37 10.45
N VAL A 8 3.33 -10.88 11.66
CA VAL A 8 1.99 -11.20 12.18
C VAL A 8 1.14 -9.94 12.28
N MET A 9 1.69 -8.83 12.80
CA MET A 9 1.00 -7.55 12.88
C MET A 9 0.63 -7.02 11.49
N THR A 10 1.55 -7.14 10.52
CA THR A 10 1.30 -6.74 9.12
C THR A 10 0.19 -7.57 8.48
N CYS A 11 0.16 -8.88 8.72
CA CYS A 11 -0.91 -9.76 8.26
C CYS A 11 -2.27 -9.35 8.85
N ILE A 12 -2.34 -9.11 10.17
CA ILE A 12 -3.56 -8.65 10.84
C ILE A 12 -4.03 -7.33 10.25
N LEU A 13 -3.11 -6.36 10.09
CA LEU A 13 -3.42 -5.05 9.53
C LEU A 13 -4.00 -5.17 8.12
N TYR A 14 -3.37 -5.94 7.22
CA TYR A 14 -3.89 -6.11 5.86
C TYR A 14 -5.26 -6.77 5.82
N VAL A 15 -5.52 -7.76 6.68
CA VAL A 15 -6.85 -8.39 6.80
C VAL A 15 -7.90 -7.39 7.29
N VAL A 16 -7.60 -6.60 8.32
CA VAL A 16 -8.53 -5.60 8.86
C VAL A 16 -8.81 -4.50 7.85
N VAL A 17 -7.77 -3.97 7.20
CA VAL A 17 -7.89 -2.95 6.15
C VAL A 17 -8.69 -3.48 4.97
N SER A 18 -8.44 -4.70 4.51
CA SER A 18 -9.23 -5.30 3.43
C SER A 18 -10.71 -5.42 3.80
N GLY A 19 -11.03 -5.84 5.03
CA GLY A 19 -12.40 -5.91 5.52
C GLY A 19 -13.08 -4.55 5.59
N ASN A 20 -12.35 -3.51 6.01
CA ASN A 20 -12.84 -2.13 6.03
C ASN A 20 -13.10 -1.60 4.61
N LEU A 21 -12.17 -1.83 3.67
CA LEU A 21 -12.31 -1.42 2.27
C LEU A 21 -13.51 -2.10 1.60
N MET A 22 -13.70 -3.40 1.82
CA MET A 22 -14.84 -4.15 1.27
C MET A 22 -16.18 -3.65 1.86
N TYR A 23 -16.23 -3.42 3.17
CA TYR A 23 -17.42 -2.87 3.82
C TYR A 23 -17.81 -1.50 3.24
N ASN A 24 -16.84 -0.59 3.05
CA ASN A 24 -17.08 0.73 2.48
C ASN A 24 -17.38 0.70 0.97
N SER A 25 -16.85 -0.29 0.24
CA SER A 25 -17.09 -0.43 -1.20
C SER A 25 -18.46 -1.02 -1.52
N PHE A 26 -19.03 -1.83 -0.62
CA PHE A 26 -20.32 -2.50 -0.81
C PHE A 26 -21.31 -2.18 0.32
N PRO A 27 -21.72 -0.91 0.49
CA PRO A 27 -22.59 -0.49 1.61
C PRO A 27 -24.00 -1.09 1.53
N GLY A 28 -24.42 -1.57 0.35
CA GLY A 28 -25.73 -2.19 0.15
C GLY A 28 -25.82 -3.67 0.56
N LEU A 29 -24.70 -4.33 0.88
CA LEU A 29 -24.70 -5.71 1.35
C LEU A 29 -24.81 -5.76 2.88
N PRO A 30 -25.69 -6.61 3.46
CA PRO A 30 -25.86 -6.73 4.91
C PRO A 30 -24.72 -7.55 5.56
N VAL A 31 -23.48 -7.27 5.17
CA VAL A 31 -22.27 -7.98 5.63
C VAL A 31 -21.48 -7.04 6.53
N SER A 32 -21.32 -7.43 7.80
CA SER A 32 -20.53 -6.64 8.75
C SER A 32 -19.06 -6.56 8.36
N GLN A 33 -18.34 -5.52 8.80
CA GLN A 33 -16.88 -5.41 8.59
C GLN A 33 -16.13 -6.65 9.10
N LYS A 34 -16.54 -7.19 10.26
CA LYS A 34 -15.94 -8.42 10.82
C LYS A 34 -16.11 -9.61 9.89
N SER A 35 -17.30 -9.76 9.31
CA SER A 35 -17.59 -10.81 8.33
C SER A 35 -16.73 -10.65 7.07
N TRP A 36 -16.53 -9.42 6.58
CA TRP A 36 -15.62 -9.15 5.46
C TRP A 36 -14.16 -9.52 5.77
N SER A 37 -13.67 -9.23 6.97
CA SER A 37 -12.32 -9.66 7.39
C SER A 37 -12.19 -11.18 7.45
N ILE A 38 -13.22 -11.90 7.90
CA ILE A 38 -13.24 -13.38 7.90
C ILE A 38 -13.20 -13.91 6.47
N ILE A 39 -14.00 -13.36 5.56
CA ILE A 39 -14.01 -13.75 4.15
C ILE A 39 -12.63 -13.50 3.52
N ALA A 40 -12.04 -12.32 3.74
CA ALA A 40 -10.70 -12.00 3.25
C ALA A 40 -9.66 -13.00 3.77
N THR A 41 -9.72 -13.36 5.06
CA THR A 41 -8.84 -14.37 5.66
C THR A 41 -9.03 -15.73 4.99
N ALA A 42 -10.27 -16.16 4.78
CA ALA A 42 -10.57 -17.44 4.13
C ALA A 42 -10.03 -17.51 2.70
N VAL A 43 -10.06 -16.40 1.95
CA VAL A 43 -9.50 -16.31 0.59
C VAL A 43 -7.97 -16.29 0.60
N LEU A 44 -7.35 -15.66 1.60
CA LEU A 44 -5.89 -15.60 1.72
C LEU A 44 -5.27 -16.86 2.32
N LEU A 45 -6.02 -17.63 3.10
CA LEU A 45 -5.53 -18.84 3.79
C LEU A 45 -4.90 -19.88 2.84
N PRO A 46 -5.45 -20.19 1.65
CA PRO A 46 -4.79 -21.05 0.67
C PRO A 46 -3.39 -20.58 0.28
N CYS A 47 -3.15 -19.26 0.23
CA CYS A 47 -1.84 -18.70 -0.12
C CYS A 47 -0.78 -19.00 0.94
N ALA A 48 -1.17 -19.22 2.20
CA ALA A 48 -0.23 -19.59 3.27
C ALA A 48 0.40 -20.98 3.06
N PHE A 49 -0.24 -21.85 2.28
CA PHE A 49 0.28 -23.19 1.98
C PHE A 49 1.15 -23.23 0.71
N LEU A 50 1.33 -22.10 0.01
CA LEU A 50 2.19 -22.02 -1.16
C LEU A 50 3.67 -22.14 -0.76
N LYS A 51 4.27 -23.30 -1.06
CA LYS A 51 5.69 -23.56 -0.79
C LYS A 51 6.63 -22.89 -1.80
N ASN A 52 6.14 -22.48 -2.96
CA ASN A 52 6.94 -21.93 -4.06
C ASN A 52 6.65 -20.44 -4.27
N LEU A 53 7.67 -19.58 -4.16
CA LEU A 53 7.56 -18.14 -4.41
C LEU A 53 7.20 -17.80 -5.86
N LYS A 54 7.36 -18.73 -6.81
CA LYS A 54 7.02 -18.51 -8.22
C LYS A 54 5.51 -18.25 -8.43
N ALA A 55 4.65 -18.94 -7.69
CA ALA A 55 3.20 -18.71 -7.76
C ALA A 55 2.84 -17.34 -7.13
N VAL A 56 3.43 -17.05 -5.96
CA VAL A 56 3.28 -15.78 -5.24
C VAL A 56 3.75 -14.60 -6.10
N SER A 57 4.87 -14.76 -6.82
CA SER A 57 5.42 -13.76 -7.73
C SER A 57 4.47 -13.43 -8.89
N LYS A 58 3.79 -14.43 -9.47
CA LYS A 58 2.77 -14.19 -10.50
C LYS A 58 1.56 -13.43 -9.96
N PHE A 59 1.06 -13.80 -8.77
CA PHE A 59 -0.01 -13.05 -8.10
C PHE A 59 0.42 -11.62 -7.77
N SER A 60 1.64 -11.44 -7.27
CA SER A 60 2.22 -10.13 -6.99
C SER A 60 2.33 -9.29 -8.26
N LEU A 61 2.77 -9.86 -9.39
CA LEU A 61 2.84 -9.15 -10.68
C LEU A 61 1.45 -8.66 -11.13
N LEU A 62 0.42 -9.52 -11.04
CA LEU A 62 -0.96 -9.13 -11.36
C LEU A 62 -1.45 -8.00 -10.46
N CYS A 63 -1.16 -8.08 -9.16
CA CYS A 63 -1.48 -7.03 -8.20
C CYS A 63 -0.78 -5.71 -8.55
N THR A 64 0.51 -5.75 -8.91
CA THR A 64 1.27 -4.57 -9.34
C THR A 64 0.68 -3.95 -10.61
N LEU A 65 0.28 -4.76 -11.59
CA LEU A 65 -0.38 -4.27 -12.81
C LEU A 65 -1.72 -3.59 -12.50
N ALA A 66 -2.54 -4.20 -11.64
CA ALA A 66 -3.81 -3.61 -11.20
C ALA A 66 -3.58 -2.28 -10.46
N HIS A 67 -2.61 -2.22 -9.55
CA HIS A 67 -2.22 -0.98 -8.87
C HIS A 67 -1.74 0.08 -9.85
N PHE A 68 -0.99 -0.28 -10.88
CA PHE A 68 -0.53 0.66 -11.89
C PHE A 68 -1.71 1.27 -12.67
N VAL A 69 -2.69 0.45 -13.08
CA VAL A 69 -3.92 0.91 -13.73
C VAL A 69 -4.72 1.84 -12.83
N ILE A 70 -4.93 1.46 -11.56
CA ILE A 70 -5.67 2.29 -10.58
C ILE A 70 -4.97 3.64 -10.39
N ASN A 71 -3.64 3.64 -10.23
CA ASN A 71 -2.88 4.88 -10.08
C ASN A 71 -3.00 5.79 -11.30
N ILE A 72 -2.92 5.24 -12.52
CA ILE A 72 -3.12 6.02 -13.74
C ILE A 72 -4.52 6.65 -13.78
N LEU A 73 -5.56 5.87 -13.48
CA LEU A 73 -6.94 6.37 -13.47
C LEU A 73 -7.15 7.49 -12.45
N VAL A 74 -6.62 7.32 -11.23
CA VAL A 74 -6.71 8.34 -10.18
C VAL A 74 -5.93 9.60 -10.58
N ILE A 75 -4.71 9.46 -11.10
CA ILE A 75 -3.92 10.61 -11.57
C ILE A 75 -4.62 11.33 -12.72
N ALA A 76 -5.16 10.59 -13.70
CA ALA A 76 -5.91 11.17 -14.81
C ALA A 76 -7.15 11.96 -14.32
N TYR A 77 -7.89 11.40 -13.35
CA TYR A 77 -9.01 12.10 -12.72
C TYR A 77 -8.56 13.38 -12.00
N CYS A 78 -7.48 13.31 -11.21
CA CYS A 78 -6.94 14.47 -10.51
C CYS A 78 -6.46 15.56 -11.48
N LEU A 79 -5.82 15.18 -12.59
CA LEU A 79 -5.39 16.11 -13.63
C LEU A 79 -6.59 16.76 -14.35
N SER A 80 -7.71 16.06 -14.51
CA SER A 80 -8.94 16.64 -15.05
C SER A 80 -9.50 17.77 -14.17
N ARG A 81 -9.20 17.73 -12.86
CA ARG A 81 -9.55 18.77 -11.87
C ARG A 81 -8.38 19.71 -11.56
N ALA A 82 -7.34 19.75 -12.39
CA ALA A 82 -6.14 20.55 -12.12
C ALA A 82 -6.40 22.04 -11.94
N ARG A 83 -7.49 22.57 -12.53
CA ARG A 83 -7.89 23.98 -12.37
C ARG A 83 -8.35 24.32 -10.96
N ASP A 84 -8.90 23.34 -10.24
CA ASP A 84 -9.47 23.51 -8.89
C ASP A 84 -8.51 22.99 -7.80
N TRP A 85 -7.23 22.82 -8.13
CA TRP A 85 -6.22 22.37 -7.16
C TRP A 85 -6.04 23.39 -6.04
N ALA A 86 -6.13 22.90 -4.81
CA ALA A 86 -6.09 23.71 -3.60
C ALA A 86 -4.64 24.06 -3.19
N TRP A 87 -3.92 24.77 -4.06
CA TRP A 87 -2.55 25.24 -3.80
C TRP A 87 -2.46 26.10 -2.54
N GLU A 88 -3.50 26.87 -2.24
CA GLU A 88 -3.58 27.73 -1.05
C GLU A 88 -3.57 26.94 0.27
N LYS A 89 -3.97 25.66 0.23
CA LYS A 89 -4.00 24.79 1.41
C LYS A 89 -2.66 24.09 1.68
N VAL A 90 -1.68 24.22 0.77
CA VAL A 90 -0.37 23.60 0.92
C VAL A 90 0.39 24.27 2.08
N LYS A 91 0.56 23.52 3.17
CA LYS A 91 1.31 23.98 4.35
C LYS A 91 2.77 23.64 4.19
N PHE A 92 3.63 24.66 4.11
CA PHE A 92 5.09 24.49 4.12
C PHE A 92 5.68 24.41 5.55
N TYR A 93 4.84 24.52 6.58
CA TYR A 93 5.26 24.36 7.98
C TYR A 93 4.98 22.94 8.48
N ILE A 94 5.88 22.42 9.31
CA ILE A 94 5.78 21.08 9.88
C ILE A 94 4.88 21.12 11.11
N ASP A 95 3.77 20.39 11.07
CA ASP A 95 2.95 20.13 12.26
C ASP A 95 3.57 19.01 13.09
N VAL A 96 4.15 19.37 14.24
CA VAL A 96 4.87 18.45 15.14
C VAL A 96 3.98 17.29 15.62
N LYS A 97 2.65 17.45 15.65
CA LYS A 97 1.73 16.38 16.05
C LYS A 97 1.48 15.38 14.93
N LYS A 98 1.39 15.86 13.68
CA LYS A 98 1.14 15.00 12.50
C LYS A 98 2.42 14.40 11.94
N PHE A 99 3.56 15.05 12.15
CA PHE A 99 4.85 14.65 11.60
C PHE A 99 5.28 13.21 11.99
N PRO A 100 5.21 12.78 13.27
CA PRO A 100 5.55 11.40 13.63
C PRO A 100 4.63 10.37 12.97
N ILE A 101 3.34 10.70 12.82
CA ILE A 101 2.35 9.83 12.17
C ILE A 101 2.69 9.67 10.69
N SER A 102 2.98 10.77 9.99
CA SER A 102 3.39 10.76 8.58
C SER A 102 4.68 9.97 8.36
N ILE A 103 5.69 10.16 9.22
CA ILE A 103 6.93 9.37 9.18
C ILE A 103 6.62 7.88 9.37
N GLY A 104 5.80 7.54 10.36
CA GLY A 104 5.41 6.14 10.63
C GLY A 104 4.77 5.48 9.42
N ILE A 105 3.85 6.18 8.73
CA ILE A 105 3.20 5.69 7.51
C ILE A 105 4.22 5.50 6.38
N ILE A 106 5.13 6.46 6.18
CA ILE A 106 6.16 6.37 5.13
C ILE A 106 7.08 5.18 5.41
N VAL A 107 7.62 5.07 6.63
CA VAL A 107 8.51 3.97 7.04
C VAL A 107 7.81 2.63 6.88
N PHE A 108 6.58 2.50 7.39
CA PHE A 108 5.77 1.29 7.22
C PHE A 108 5.57 0.93 5.74
N SER A 109 5.38 1.93 4.87
CA SER A 109 5.21 1.70 3.43
C SER A 109 6.47 1.19 2.72
N TYR A 110 7.65 1.34 3.33
CA TYR A 110 8.94 0.83 2.86
C TYR A 110 9.43 -0.38 3.67
N THR A 111 8.60 -0.94 4.55
CA THR A 111 8.91 -2.17 5.29
C THR A 111 9.04 -3.35 4.32
N SER A 112 10.24 -3.53 3.78
CA SER A 112 10.62 -4.62 2.88
C SER A 112 11.71 -5.51 3.48
N GLN A 113 12.41 -5.02 4.51
CA GLN A 113 13.53 -5.68 5.21
C GLN A 113 13.23 -7.12 5.66
N ILE A 114 11.96 -7.41 5.93
CA ILE A 114 11.50 -8.74 6.37
C ILE A 114 11.60 -9.76 5.23
N PHE A 115 11.37 -9.32 3.99
CA PHE A 115 11.31 -10.18 2.81
C PHE A 115 12.63 -10.23 2.05
N LEU A 116 13.54 -9.27 2.26
CA LEU A 116 14.81 -9.15 1.53
C LEU A 116 15.63 -10.44 1.49
N PRO A 117 15.91 -11.12 2.62
CA PRO A 117 16.75 -12.33 2.59
C PRO A 117 16.10 -13.49 1.84
N SER A 118 14.78 -13.64 1.99
CA SER A 118 14.03 -14.68 1.29
C SER A 118 13.95 -14.40 -0.20
N LEU A 119 13.80 -13.13 -0.60
CA LEU A 119 13.75 -12.70 -1.99
C LEU A 119 15.10 -12.94 -2.67
N GLU A 120 16.20 -12.47 -2.08
CA GLU A 120 17.57 -12.65 -2.60
C GLU A 120 17.91 -14.14 -2.78
N GLY A 121 17.61 -14.98 -1.78
CA GLY A 121 17.88 -16.41 -1.83
C GLY A 121 17.05 -17.19 -2.87
N ASN A 122 15.97 -16.60 -3.40
CA ASN A 122 15.11 -17.22 -4.42
C ASN A 122 15.26 -16.58 -5.82
N MET A 123 16.15 -15.59 -5.99
CA MET A 123 16.45 -15.01 -7.28
C MET A 123 17.32 -15.95 -8.12
N GLN A 124 17.09 -15.96 -9.44
CA GLN A 124 17.94 -16.73 -10.37
C GLN A 124 19.37 -16.16 -10.44
N GLN A 125 19.51 -14.84 -10.23
CA GLN A 125 20.79 -14.12 -10.22
C GLN A 125 20.85 -13.22 -8.98
N PRO A 126 21.29 -13.74 -7.82
CA PRO A 126 21.36 -12.96 -6.58
C PRO A 126 22.30 -11.75 -6.66
N SER A 127 23.33 -11.77 -7.53
CA SER A 127 24.25 -10.64 -7.74
C SER A 127 23.56 -9.35 -8.18
N GLU A 128 22.41 -9.45 -8.85
CA GLU A 128 21.62 -8.31 -9.34
C GLU A 128 20.67 -7.73 -8.27
N PHE A 129 20.61 -8.34 -7.08
CA PHE A 129 19.67 -7.96 -6.02
C PHE A 129 19.79 -6.49 -5.62
N HIS A 130 21.02 -5.98 -5.46
CA HIS A 130 21.26 -4.58 -5.13
C HIS A 130 20.78 -3.62 -6.22
N CYS A 131 21.01 -3.95 -7.49
CA CYS A 131 20.54 -3.15 -8.63
C CYS A 131 19.00 -3.11 -8.66
N MET A 132 18.37 -4.28 -8.55
CA MET A 132 16.91 -4.40 -8.46
C MET A 132 16.34 -3.58 -7.30
N MET A 133 16.97 -3.63 -6.13
CA MET A 133 16.52 -2.90 -4.94
C MET A 133 16.56 -1.39 -5.12
N ASN A 134 17.67 -0.87 -5.67
CA ASN A 134 17.83 0.56 -5.89
C ASN A 134 16.78 1.11 -6.85
N TRP A 135 16.60 0.44 -8.00
CA TRP A 135 15.61 0.86 -8.99
C TRP A 135 14.17 0.77 -8.46
N THR A 136 13.83 -0.30 -7.76
CA THR A 136 12.49 -0.46 -7.19
C THR A 136 12.18 0.59 -6.12
N HIS A 137 13.14 0.94 -5.26
CA HIS A 137 12.97 1.99 -4.26
C HIS A 137 12.86 3.39 -4.88
N ILE A 138 13.70 3.70 -5.87
CA ILE A 138 13.62 4.99 -6.60
C ILE A 138 12.25 5.11 -7.29
N ALA A 139 11.82 4.07 -8.01
CA ALA A 139 10.53 4.05 -8.68
C ALA A 139 9.36 4.18 -7.68
N ALA A 140 9.41 3.46 -6.56
CA ALA A 140 8.41 3.57 -5.51
C ALA A 140 8.35 4.99 -4.91
N CYS A 141 9.49 5.62 -4.68
CA CYS A 141 9.58 6.99 -4.16
C CYS A 141 8.94 8.00 -5.11
N VAL A 142 9.30 7.95 -6.39
CA VAL A 142 8.75 8.84 -7.40
C VAL A 142 7.23 8.64 -7.54
N LEU A 143 6.77 7.39 -7.69
CA LEU A 143 5.36 7.10 -7.89
C LEU A 143 4.50 7.46 -6.67
N LYS A 144 4.95 7.12 -5.46
CA LYS A 144 4.24 7.48 -4.21
C LYS A 144 4.22 9.00 -4.01
N GLY A 145 5.34 9.68 -4.27
CA GLY A 145 5.44 11.13 -4.16
C GLY A 145 4.52 11.87 -5.11
N LEU A 146 4.53 11.49 -6.40
CA LEU A 146 3.63 12.08 -7.41
C LEU A 146 2.16 11.82 -7.08
N PHE A 147 1.81 10.58 -6.72
CA PHE A 147 0.46 10.23 -6.33
C PHE A 147 -0.01 11.04 -5.11
N ALA A 148 0.82 11.11 -4.06
CA ALA A 148 0.50 11.85 -2.85
C ALA A 148 0.32 13.35 -3.14
N LEU A 149 1.19 13.95 -3.95
CA LEU A 149 1.09 15.36 -4.34
C LEU A 149 -0.22 15.65 -5.08
N VAL A 150 -0.51 14.87 -6.12
CA VAL A 150 -1.67 15.08 -6.99
C VAL A 150 -2.98 14.81 -6.25
N ALA A 151 -3.03 13.78 -5.42
CA ALA A 151 -4.20 13.49 -4.58
C ALA A 151 -4.42 14.58 -3.52
N TYR A 152 -3.35 15.02 -2.84
CA TYR A 152 -3.44 16.08 -1.84
C TYR A 152 -3.93 17.39 -2.45
N LEU A 153 -3.44 17.79 -3.63
CA LEU A 153 -3.89 19.01 -4.29
C LEU A 153 -5.35 18.94 -4.74
N THR A 154 -5.84 17.75 -5.08
CA THR A 154 -7.22 17.55 -5.57
C THR A 154 -8.25 17.52 -4.45
N TRP A 155 -7.96 16.84 -3.33
CA TRP A 155 -8.93 16.67 -2.24
C TRP A 155 -8.61 17.51 -0.99
N ALA A 156 -7.34 17.81 -0.73
CA ALA A 156 -6.88 18.52 0.46
C ALA A 156 -7.58 18.01 1.74
N ASP A 157 -8.30 18.90 2.43
CA ASP A 157 -8.99 18.60 3.70
C ASP A 157 -10.23 17.69 3.55
N GLU A 158 -10.71 17.41 2.34
CA GLU A 158 -11.85 16.51 2.09
C GLU A 158 -11.45 15.02 2.20
N THR A 159 -10.16 14.74 2.37
CA THR A 159 -9.64 13.37 2.53
C THR A 159 -9.97 12.86 3.94
N LYS A 160 -10.79 11.81 4.03
CA LYS A 160 -11.13 11.18 5.31
C LYS A 160 -9.91 10.45 5.91
N GLU A 161 -9.75 10.55 7.22
CA GLU A 161 -8.78 9.75 7.95
C GLU A 161 -9.18 8.27 7.93
N VAL A 162 -8.27 7.40 7.53
CA VAL A 162 -8.50 5.95 7.52
C VAL A 162 -8.22 5.32 8.89
N ILE A 163 -7.42 6.00 9.72
CA ILE A 163 -7.11 5.58 11.09
C ILE A 163 -7.88 6.53 12.02
N THR A 164 -9.02 6.07 12.53
CA THR A 164 -9.78 6.75 13.60
C THR A 164 -9.41 6.15 14.94
#